data_AF-L7LQV1-F1
#
_entry.id   AF-L7LQV1-F1
#
_cell.length_a   1.000
_cell.length_b   1.000
_cell.length_c   1.000
_cell.angle_alpha   90.00
_cell.angle_beta   90.00
_cell.angle_gamma   90.00
#
_symmetry.space_group_name_H-M   'P 1'
#
loop_
_entity.id
_entity.type
_entity.pdbx_description
1 polymer ?
#
loop_
_entity_poly.entity_id
_entity_poly.type
_entity_poly.pdbx_seq_one_letter_code
_entity_poly.pdbx_strand_id
1 'polypeptide(L)'
;MSTVAHQFQQTLHTQRLNMAKIAVGFLLVLVTCAFVSFTQGAQSISSDFHGSNGLEISGKDWWPRPKRPCQGKNEVFNRCVGTGCEEAKCWKPTIGPVCHYDCKHGCFCAKGFYRDYRGKCVSWNKCLKQIYPWYPGGQYSWLPYAEPVYTGIVPVAF
;
A
#
# COMPACT_ATOMS: atom_id res chain seq x y z
N MET A 1 51.27 55.15 -29.49
CA MET A 1 51.18 54.53 -28.16
C MET A 1 49.84 54.75 -27.45
N SER A 2 48.90 55.54 -27.98
CA SER A 2 47.64 55.87 -27.26
C SER A 2 46.47 54.89 -27.48
N THR A 3 46.48 54.10 -28.56
CA THR A 3 45.40 53.15 -28.90
C THR A 3 45.41 51.87 -28.07
N VAL A 4 46.60 51.38 -27.68
CA VAL A 4 46.76 50.15 -26.88
C VAL A 4 46.30 50.35 -25.44
N ALA A 5 46.60 51.51 -24.85
CA ALA A 5 46.13 51.86 -23.50
C ALA A 5 44.59 51.99 -23.43
N HIS A 6 43.97 52.51 -24.50
CA HIS A 6 42.51 52.65 -24.57
C HIS A 6 41.79 51.30 -24.69
N GLN A 7 42.33 50.36 -25.47
CA GLN A 7 41.80 48.99 -25.59
C GLN A 7 41.94 48.21 -24.28
N PHE A 8 43.05 48.37 -23.56
CA PHE A 8 43.26 47.71 -22.26
C PHE A 8 42.36 48.27 -21.15
N GLN A 9 42.14 49.59 -21.13
CA GLN A 9 41.22 50.22 -20.18
C GLN A 9 39.77 49.80 -20.44
N GLN A 10 39.38 49.67 -21.71
CA GLN A 10 38.06 49.20 -22.10
C GLN A 10 37.84 47.74 -21.67
N THR A 11 38.78 46.83 -21.96
CA THR A 11 38.65 45.42 -21.55
C THR A 11 38.61 45.26 -20.04
N LEU A 12 39.42 45.99 -19.26
CA LEU A 12 39.36 45.99 -17.80
C LEU A 12 38.00 46.50 -17.28
N HIS A 13 37.43 47.53 -17.91
CA HIS A 13 36.12 48.09 -17.53
C HIS A 13 34.97 47.11 -17.85
N THR A 14 34.99 46.48 -19.03
CA THR A 14 33.99 45.46 -19.40
C THR A 14 34.11 44.22 -18.52
N GLN A 15 35.32 43.80 -18.16
CA GLN A 15 35.55 42.69 -17.22
C GLN A 15 35.02 43.03 -15.82
N ARG A 16 35.28 44.24 -15.30
CA ARG A 16 34.73 44.70 -14.02
C ARG A 16 33.20 44.79 -14.02
N LEU A 17 32.60 45.28 -15.11
CA LEU A 17 31.14 45.30 -15.29
C LEU A 17 30.55 43.90 -15.36
N ASN A 18 31.20 42.96 -16.05
CA ASN A 18 30.73 41.57 -16.16
C ASN A 18 30.85 40.82 -14.83
N MET A 19 31.96 41.01 -14.11
CA MET A 19 32.13 40.44 -12.76
C MET A 19 31.13 41.05 -11.77
N ALA A 20 30.83 42.35 -11.86
CA ALA A 20 29.79 42.99 -11.05
C ALA A 20 28.40 42.43 -11.37
N LYS A 21 28.06 42.20 -12.65
CA LYS A 21 26.79 41.59 -13.05
C LYS A 21 26.65 40.15 -12.53
N ILE A 22 27.72 39.36 -12.60
CA ILE A 22 27.74 37.99 -12.08
C ILE A 22 27.58 38.00 -10.55
N ALA A 23 28.31 38.88 -9.85
CA ALA A 23 28.20 39.02 -8.40
C ALA A 23 26.79 39.45 -7.95
N VAL A 24 26.18 40.43 -8.63
CA VAL A 24 24.79 40.84 -8.37
C VAL A 24 23.81 39.71 -8.66
N GLY A 25 24.03 38.94 -9.74
CA GLY A 25 23.23 37.75 -10.05
C GLY A 25 23.28 36.69 -8.95
N PHE A 26 24.49 36.35 -8.47
CA PHE A 26 24.65 35.42 -7.36
C PHE A 26 24.01 35.93 -6.06
N LEU A 27 24.15 37.22 -5.74
CA LEU A 27 23.50 37.81 -4.58
C LEU A 27 21.97 37.75 -4.67
N LEU A 28 21.38 38.02 -5.84
CA LEU A 28 19.93 37.89 -6.04
C LEU A 28 19.45 36.45 -5.89
N VAL A 29 20.23 35.47 -6.38
CA VAL A 29 19.90 34.03 -6.20
C VAL A 29 20.00 33.62 -4.73
N LEU A 30 21.03 34.07 -4.00
CA LEU A 30 21.18 33.77 -2.58
C LEU A 30 20.06 34.39 -1.73
N VAL A 31 19.68 35.64 -2.03
CA VAL A 31 18.57 36.32 -1.34
C VAL A 31 17.23 35.63 -1.61
N THR A 32 16.96 35.23 -2.86
CA THR A 32 15.71 34.51 -3.19
C THR A 32 15.69 33.11 -2.58
N CYS A 33 16.81 32.39 -2.56
CA CYS A 33 16.91 31.07 -1.94
C CYS A 33 16.73 31.15 -0.42
N ALA A 34 17.30 32.18 0.24
CA ALA A 34 17.06 32.45 1.66
C ALA A 34 15.57 32.76 1.91
N PHE A 35 14.94 33.58 1.08
CA PHE A 35 13.51 33.91 1.22
C PHE A 35 12.61 32.67 1.07
N VAL A 36 12.90 31.79 0.10
CA VAL A 36 12.21 30.49 -0.07
C VAL A 36 12.45 29.52 1.10
N SER A 37 13.62 29.59 1.74
CA SER A 37 13.93 28.79 2.94
C SER A 37 13.15 29.30 4.15
N PHE A 38 12.98 30.63 4.27
CA PHE A 38 12.21 31.24 5.35
C PHE A 38 10.70 30.96 5.24
N THR A 39 10.14 30.82 4.04
CA THR A 39 8.70 30.53 3.87
C THR A 39 8.32 29.06 4.11
N GLN A 40 9.29 28.13 4.15
CA GLN A 40 9.04 26.71 4.47
C GLN A 40 9.29 26.35 5.95
N GLY A 41 9.73 27.30 6.78
CA GLY A 41 9.96 27.08 8.22
C GLY A 41 8.68 27.04 9.08
N ALA A 42 7.51 27.37 8.52
CA ALA A 42 6.25 27.32 9.24
C ALA A 42 5.10 27.00 8.28
N GLN A 43 5.05 25.75 7.80
CA GLN A 43 3.83 25.13 7.29
C GLN A 43 3.91 23.61 7.38
N SER A 44 4.26 23.09 8.56
CA SER A 44 3.46 21.98 9.05
C SER A 44 2.06 22.55 9.25
N ILE A 45 1.13 22.20 8.38
CA ILE A 45 -0.30 22.33 8.68
C ILE A 45 -0.54 21.39 9.86
N SER A 46 -0.31 21.87 11.08
CA SER A 46 -0.95 21.32 12.26
C SER A 46 -2.39 21.80 12.17
N SER A 47 -3.27 20.93 11.67
CA SER A 47 -4.70 21.17 11.75
C SER A 47 -5.08 21.17 13.23
N ASP A 48 -5.24 22.37 13.79
CA ASP A 48 -5.92 22.56 15.08
C ASP A 48 -7.35 22.04 14.93
N PHE A 49 -7.58 20.80 15.35
CA PHE A 49 -8.91 20.23 15.43
C PHE A 49 -9.51 20.63 16.77
N HIS A 50 -10.34 21.68 16.78
CA HIS A 50 -11.25 21.94 17.88
C HIS A 50 -12.31 20.82 17.93
N GLY A 51 -12.00 19.75 18.66
CA GLY A 51 -12.96 18.71 19.00
C GLY A 51 -13.96 19.24 20.03
N SER A 52 -15.21 19.43 19.62
CA SER A 52 -16.27 20.12 20.35
C SER A 52 -16.76 19.46 21.66
N ASN A 53 -16.06 18.48 22.23
CA ASN A 53 -16.63 17.59 23.25
C ASN A 53 -15.79 17.44 24.54
N GLY A 54 -15.01 18.45 24.94
CA GLY A 54 -14.56 18.63 26.34
C GLY A 54 -13.91 17.42 27.04
N LEU A 55 -13.26 16.52 26.31
CA LEU A 55 -12.59 15.35 26.89
C LEU A 55 -11.12 15.69 27.18
N GLU A 56 -10.77 15.82 28.46
CA GLU A 56 -9.39 16.00 28.91
C GLU A 56 -8.59 14.71 28.64
N ILE A 57 -7.73 14.72 27.62
CA ILE A 57 -6.92 13.56 27.24
C ILE A 57 -5.50 13.74 27.78
N SER A 58 -5.16 12.92 28.78
CA SER A 58 -3.83 12.79 29.35
C SER A 58 -2.80 12.31 28.32
N GLY A 59 -1.85 13.16 27.96
CA GLY A 59 -0.41 12.85 28.01
C GLY A 59 0.24 11.84 27.04
N LYS A 60 -0.48 10.80 26.59
CA LYS A 60 0.13 9.60 26.01
C LYS A 60 -0.69 8.95 24.90
N ASP A 61 -1.86 9.52 24.60
CA ASP A 61 -2.86 8.94 23.69
C ASP A 61 -3.00 9.72 22.36
N TRP A 62 -2.12 10.71 22.08
CA TRP A 62 -2.22 11.61 20.92
C TRP A 62 -1.62 11.10 19.61
N TRP A 63 -1.02 9.92 19.57
CA TRP A 63 -0.71 9.28 18.29
C TRP A 63 -1.91 8.47 17.84
N PRO A 64 -2.67 8.89 16.81
CA PRO A 64 -3.69 8.03 16.22
C PRO A 64 -2.96 6.78 15.73
N ARG A 65 -3.16 5.65 16.43
CA ARG A 65 -2.62 4.38 15.98
C ARG A 65 -3.05 4.22 14.53
N PRO A 66 -2.10 4.01 13.59
CA PRO A 66 -2.46 3.86 12.19
C PRO A 66 -3.53 2.78 12.12
N LYS A 67 -4.76 3.20 11.78
CA LYS A 67 -5.89 2.27 11.69
C LYS A 67 -5.44 1.23 10.67
N ARG A 68 -5.32 -0.02 11.10
CA ARG A 68 -5.05 -1.11 10.17
C ARG A 68 -6.14 -1.01 9.09
N PRO A 69 -5.78 -0.97 7.81
CA PRO A 69 -6.77 -0.76 6.76
C PRO A 69 -7.83 -1.89 6.75
N CYS A 70 -7.48 -3.05 7.29
CA CYS A 70 -8.40 -4.15 7.59
C CYS A 70 -8.46 -4.42 9.09
N GLN A 71 -9.69 -4.63 9.60
CA GLN A 71 -9.95 -4.96 11.00
C GLN A 71 -10.02 -6.47 11.24
N GLY A 72 -10.27 -7.26 10.19
CA GLY A 72 -10.34 -8.72 10.29
C GLY A 72 -8.97 -9.35 10.51
N LYS A 73 -8.96 -10.48 11.25
CA LYS A 73 -7.76 -11.30 11.40
C LYS A 73 -7.43 -11.96 10.06
N ASN A 74 -6.16 -11.97 9.69
CA ASN A 74 -5.65 -12.56 8.45
C ASN A 74 -6.24 -11.92 7.18
N GLU A 75 -6.64 -10.66 7.25
CA GLU A 75 -7.03 -9.85 6.09
C GLU A 75 -5.88 -8.91 5.70
N VAL A 76 -5.69 -8.73 4.40
CA VAL A 76 -4.74 -7.79 3.82
C VAL A 76 -5.51 -6.82 2.94
N PHE A 77 -5.18 -5.54 3.07
CA PHE A 77 -5.75 -4.51 2.22
C PHE A 77 -5.03 -4.54 0.88
N ASN A 78 -5.77 -4.83 -0.18
CA ASN A 78 -5.28 -4.74 -1.54
C ASN A 78 -5.94 -3.56 -2.24
N ARG A 79 -5.13 -2.75 -2.89
CA ARG A 79 -5.61 -1.62 -3.69
C ARG A 79 -6.19 -2.11 -5.03
N CYS A 80 -5.72 -3.22 -5.57
CA CYS A 80 -6.22 -3.69 -6.86
C CYS A 80 -6.12 -5.19 -6.93
N VAL A 81 -7.26 -5.87 -7.06
CA VAL A 81 -7.30 -7.31 -7.34
C VAL A 81 -8.35 -7.58 -8.40
N GLY A 82 -7.98 -8.42 -9.36
CA GLY A 82 -8.87 -8.90 -10.41
C GLY A 82 -10.03 -9.71 -9.85
N THR A 83 -11.24 -9.49 -10.37
CA THR A 83 -12.40 -10.33 -10.04
C THR A 83 -12.05 -11.81 -10.30
N GLY A 84 -12.32 -12.67 -9.32
CA GLY A 84 -11.99 -14.10 -9.39
C GLY A 84 -10.60 -14.47 -8.85
N CYS A 85 -9.73 -13.48 -8.61
CA CYS A 85 -8.41 -13.63 -7.96
C CYS A 85 -8.27 -12.89 -6.63
N GLU A 86 -9.40 -12.42 -6.12
CA GLU A 86 -9.58 -11.70 -4.87
C GLU A 86 -9.07 -12.47 -3.65
N GLU A 87 -9.61 -13.67 -3.42
CA GLU A 87 -9.31 -14.52 -2.27
C GLU A 87 -9.85 -15.94 -2.50
N ALA A 88 -9.29 -16.90 -1.76
CA ALA A 88 -9.83 -18.25 -1.69
C ALA A 88 -10.99 -18.30 -0.68
N LYS A 89 -11.97 -19.17 -0.94
CA LYS A 89 -13.15 -19.35 -0.07
C LYS A 89 -13.21 -20.79 0.41
N CYS A 90 -13.85 -21.07 1.55
CA CYS A 90 -13.95 -22.44 2.04
C CYS A 90 -14.61 -23.41 1.03
N TRP A 91 -15.53 -22.92 0.21
CA TRP A 91 -16.20 -23.68 -0.85
C TRP A 91 -15.52 -23.57 -2.22
N LYS A 92 -14.48 -22.73 -2.34
CA LYS A 92 -13.67 -22.56 -3.55
C LYS A 92 -12.22 -22.27 -3.14
N PRO A 93 -11.46 -23.33 -2.76
CA PRO A 93 -10.11 -23.15 -2.22
C PRO A 93 -9.12 -22.65 -3.26
N THR A 94 -9.40 -22.86 -4.54
CA THR A 94 -8.54 -22.46 -5.64
C THR A 94 -8.97 -21.11 -6.17
N ILE A 95 -8.02 -20.18 -6.21
CA ILE A 95 -8.15 -18.92 -6.93
C ILE A 95 -8.26 -19.25 -8.43
N GLY A 96 -9.14 -18.55 -9.15
CA GLY A 96 -9.43 -18.87 -10.55
C GLY A 96 -8.18 -18.85 -11.43
N PRO A 97 -8.08 -19.72 -12.46
CA PRO A 97 -6.93 -19.73 -13.36
C PRO A 97 -6.85 -18.44 -14.21
N VAL A 98 -7.97 -17.73 -14.33
CA VAL A 98 -8.10 -16.48 -15.07
C VAL A 98 -8.68 -15.43 -14.14
N CYS A 99 -7.97 -14.32 -14.01
CA CYS A 99 -8.43 -13.12 -13.31
C CYS A 99 -9.05 -12.16 -14.33
N HIS A 100 -10.17 -11.53 -14.00
CA HIS A 100 -10.64 -10.37 -14.76
C HIS A 100 -9.70 -9.18 -14.50
N TYR A 101 -9.56 -8.28 -15.48
CA TYR A 101 -8.73 -7.07 -15.38
C TYR A 101 -9.39 -5.93 -14.59
N ASP A 102 -10.50 -6.21 -13.90
CA ASP A 102 -11.17 -5.23 -13.04
C ASP A 102 -10.38 -4.97 -11.76
N CYS A 103 -10.40 -3.74 -11.26
CA CYS A 103 -9.70 -3.38 -10.04
C CYS A 103 -10.65 -3.37 -8.84
N LYS A 104 -10.62 -4.41 -8.00
CA LYS A 104 -11.34 -4.42 -6.72
C LYS A 104 -10.43 -3.92 -5.59
N HIS A 105 -10.92 -2.90 -4.88
CA HIS A 105 -10.27 -2.31 -3.72
C HIS A 105 -10.92 -2.86 -2.45
N GLY A 106 -10.14 -3.33 -1.48
CA GLY A 106 -10.71 -3.79 -0.22
C GLY A 106 -9.82 -4.72 0.60
N CYS A 107 -10.44 -5.34 1.59
CA CYS A 107 -9.81 -6.30 2.49
C CYS A 107 -10.10 -7.72 2.03
N PHE A 108 -9.05 -8.46 1.73
CA PHE A 108 -9.13 -9.84 1.24
C PHE A 108 -8.35 -10.76 2.16
N CYS A 109 -8.70 -12.05 2.19
CA CYS A 109 -7.93 -13.01 2.98
C CYS A 109 -6.49 -13.10 2.51
N ALA A 110 -5.57 -13.11 3.47
CA ALA A 110 -4.15 -13.35 3.21
C ALA A 110 -3.95 -14.72 2.54
N LYS A 111 -2.86 -14.87 1.79
CA LYS A 111 -2.51 -16.14 1.13
C LYS A 111 -2.46 -17.29 2.15
N GLY A 112 -3.13 -18.40 1.83
CA GLY A 112 -3.26 -19.57 2.72
C GLY A 112 -4.42 -19.51 3.72
N PHE A 113 -5.17 -18.40 3.73
CA PHE A 113 -6.42 -18.26 4.45
C PHE A 113 -7.61 -18.21 3.49
N TYR A 114 -8.75 -18.64 3.99
CA TYR A 114 -9.97 -18.85 3.22
C TYR A 114 -11.11 -18.14 3.90
N ARG A 115 -11.93 -17.41 3.14
CA ARG A 115 -13.12 -16.77 3.71
C ARG A 115 -14.18 -17.84 3.99
N ASP A 116 -14.64 -17.87 5.24
CA ASP A 116 -15.76 -18.72 5.64
C ASP A 116 -17.14 -18.08 5.38
N TYR A 117 -18.21 -18.84 5.60
CA TYR A 117 -19.59 -18.37 5.47
C TYR A 117 -19.95 -17.27 6.48
N ARG A 118 -19.13 -17.07 7.51
CA ARG A 118 -19.27 -16.01 8.52
C ARG A 118 -18.45 -14.77 8.15
N GLY A 119 -17.84 -14.75 6.96
CA GLY A 119 -17.02 -13.66 6.47
C GLY A 119 -15.66 -13.53 7.15
N LYS A 120 -15.15 -14.58 7.82
CA LYS A 120 -13.84 -14.57 8.50
C LYS A 120 -12.80 -15.33 7.69
N CYS A 121 -11.57 -14.80 7.66
CA CYS A 121 -10.42 -15.49 7.07
C CYS A 121 -9.86 -16.53 8.03
N VAL A 122 -10.02 -17.80 7.67
CA VAL A 122 -9.67 -18.95 8.49
C VAL A 122 -8.70 -19.88 7.76
N SER A 123 -7.96 -20.69 8.52
CA SER A 123 -7.12 -21.75 7.97
C SER A 123 -7.98 -22.85 7.33
N TRP A 124 -7.43 -23.60 6.38
CA TRP A 124 -8.13 -24.70 5.72
C TRP A 124 -8.73 -25.74 6.69
N ASN A 125 -7.99 -26.12 7.73
CA ASN A 125 -8.47 -27.05 8.78
C ASN A 125 -9.77 -26.58 9.46
N LYS A 126 -10.00 -25.27 9.52
CA LYS A 126 -11.21 -24.67 10.09
C LYS A 126 -12.34 -24.65 9.07
N CYS A 127 -12.06 -24.47 7.78
CA CYS A 127 -13.04 -24.71 6.71
C CYS A 127 -13.55 -26.15 6.76
N LEU A 128 -12.65 -27.13 6.86
CA LEU A 128 -13.04 -28.55 6.97
C LEU A 128 -14.03 -28.74 8.13
N LYS A 129 -13.68 -28.31 9.35
CA LYS A 129 -14.56 -28.41 10.53
C LYS A 129 -15.92 -27.73 10.36
N GLN A 130 -16.01 -26.68 9.54
CA GLN A 130 -17.26 -25.97 9.25
C GLN A 130 -18.11 -26.61 8.16
N ILE A 131 -17.51 -27.42 7.29
CA ILE A 131 -18.22 -28.28 6.35
C ILE A 131 -18.71 -29.56 7.06
N TYR A 132 -17.95 -30.04 8.05
CA TYR A 132 -18.28 -31.20 8.89
C TYR A 132 -19.41 -31.09 9.95
N PRO A 133 -20.24 -30.03 10.07
CA PRO A 133 -21.43 -30.07 10.92
C PRO A 133 -22.72 -30.55 10.22
N TRP A 134 -22.73 -30.77 8.89
CA TRP A 134 -23.98 -30.97 8.14
C TRP A 134 -24.08 -32.26 7.31
N TYR A 135 -23.50 -33.40 7.75
CA TYR A 135 -23.74 -34.68 7.08
C TYR A 135 -23.73 -35.88 8.02
N PRO A 136 -24.89 -36.50 8.31
CA PRO A 136 -24.96 -37.87 8.78
C PRO A 136 -24.92 -38.82 7.56
N GLY A 137 -23.86 -39.63 7.45
CA GLY A 137 -23.88 -40.86 6.65
C GLY A 137 -23.67 -40.75 5.13
N GLY A 138 -22.67 -40.01 4.63
CA GLY A 138 -22.37 -40.02 3.19
C GLY A 138 -20.89 -39.84 2.87
N GLN A 139 -20.24 -40.89 2.38
CA GLN A 139 -18.95 -40.81 1.71
C GLN A 139 -19.15 -40.34 0.26
N TYR A 140 -18.94 -39.07 -0.08
CA TYR A 140 -18.79 -38.67 -1.49
C TYR A 140 -17.78 -37.53 -1.73
N SER A 141 -16.64 -37.92 -2.28
CA SER A 141 -16.02 -37.51 -3.57
C SER A 141 -15.99 -36.06 -4.07
N TRP A 142 -16.51 -35.04 -3.38
CA TRP A 142 -16.45 -33.64 -3.86
C TRP A 142 -15.40 -32.76 -3.16
N LEU A 143 -14.42 -33.38 -2.50
CA LEU A 143 -13.15 -32.71 -2.18
C LEU A 143 -12.22 -32.93 -3.38
N PRO A 144 -11.95 -31.93 -4.25
CA PRO A 144 -11.16 -32.13 -5.47
C PRO A 144 -9.67 -32.49 -5.22
N TYR A 145 -9.28 -32.81 -3.99
CA TYR A 145 -7.91 -33.12 -3.59
C TYR A 145 -7.81 -34.27 -2.55
N ALA A 146 -8.90 -34.98 -2.26
CA ALA A 146 -8.81 -36.24 -1.51
C ALA A 146 -8.75 -37.39 -2.51
N GLU A 147 -7.53 -37.82 -2.87
CA GLU A 147 -7.34 -39.05 -3.63
C GLU A 147 -7.97 -40.23 -2.89
N PRO A 148 -8.85 -41.03 -3.53
CA PRO A 148 -9.29 -42.28 -2.92
C PRO A 148 -8.15 -43.29 -3.00
N VAL A 149 -7.57 -43.61 -1.85
CA VAL A 149 -6.76 -44.82 -1.67
C VAL A 149 -7.70 -46.00 -1.93
N TYR A 150 -7.62 -46.59 -3.13
CA TYR A 150 -8.47 -47.69 -3.58
C TYR A 150 -8.04 -48.99 -2.90
N THR A 151 -8.33 -49.16 -1.62
CA THR A 151 -8.28 -50.47 -0.95
C THR A 151 -9.64 -51.14 -1.13
N GLY A 152 -9.81 -51.84 -2.24
CA GLY A 152 -11.01 -52.63 -2.51
C GLY A 152 -10.76 -53.61 -3.63
N ILE A 153 -10.55 -54.88 -3.27
CA ILE A 153 -10.35 -56.01 -4.18
C ILE A 153 -11.61 -56.14 -5.06
N VAL A 154 -11.46 -56.02 -6.37
CA VAL A 154 -12.52 -56.36 -7.33
C VAL A 154 -12.61 -57.89 -7.44
N PRO A 155 -13.77 -58.52 -7.21
CA PRO A 155 -13.93 -59.93 -7.49
C PRO A 155 -13.90 -60.11 -9.01
N VAL A 156 -13.00 -60.96 -9.49
CA VAL A 156 -12.97 -61.42 -10.88
C VAL A 156 -14.21 -62.30 -11.05
N ALA A 157 -15.19 -61.83 -11.82
CA ALA A 157 -16.34 -62.64 -12.18
C ALA A 157 -15.88 -63.74 -13.17
N PHE A 158 -16.21 -64.98 -12.81
CA PHE A 158 -16.03 -66.19 -13.63
C PHE A 158 -16.93 -66.19 -14.85
#